data_AF-A0A1G3ABC0-F1
#
_entry.id   AF-A0A1G3ABC0-F1
#
_cell.length_a   1.000
_cell.length_b   1.000
_cell.length_c   1.000
_cell.angle_alpha   90.00
_cell.angle_beta   90.00
_cell.angle_gamma   90.00
#
_symmetry.space_group_name_H-M   'P 1'
#
loop_
_entity.id
_entity.type
_entity.pdbx_description
1 polymer ?
#
loop_
_entity_poly.entity_id
_entity_poly.type
_entity_poly.pdbx_seq_one_letter_code
_entity_poly.pdbx_strand_id
1 'polypeptide(L)'
;MNLSRISPVSSYTYIVSELSGTGVTEPDNFTQNAQRYQDQVKQAVYDKIIVKRGRNVGSSMPVDGFNPREALIPEMTYTYPTLAQTLQACQFDIALLGLFTVLFYSLTFMKLNRYDVR
;
A
#
# COMPACT_ATOMS: atom_id res chain seq x y z
N MET A 1 6.88 2.90 -15.04
CA MET A 1 5.64 3.12 -15.81
C MET A 1 5.33 1.84 -16.59
N ASN A 2 4.29 1.11 -16.18
CA ASN A 2 3.92 -0.17 -16.79
C ASN A 2 3.02 0.06 -18.00
N LEU A 3 3.54 -0.25 -19.20
CA LEU A 3 2.81 -0.19 -20.48
C LEU A 3 1.51 -1.02 -20.47
N SER A 4 1.39 -2.00 -19.57
CA SER A 4 0.22 -2.87 -19.41
C SER A 4 -1.06 -2.14 -18.96
N ARG A 5 -0.96 -0.89 -18.47
CA ARG A 5 -2.10 -0.09 -17.99
C ARG A 5 -2.80 0.72 -19.09
N ILE A 6 -2.37 0.62 -20.35
CA ILE A 6 -2.95 1.41 -21.45
C ILE A 6 -4.32 0.86 -21.89
N SER A 7 -4.64 -0.42 -21.64
CA SER A 7 -5.92 -0.97 -22.06
C SER A 7 -7.05 -0.64 -21.05
N PRO A 8 -8.28 -0.32 -21.51
CA PRO A 8 -9.40 -0.02 -20.62
C PRO A 8 -9.75 -1.20 -19.70
N VAL A 9 -9.61 -2.44 -20.20
CA VAL A 9 -9.86 -3.67 -19.41
C VAL A 9 -8.81 -3.81 -18.31
N SER A 10 -7.55 -3.51 -18.61
CA SER A 10 -6.48 -3.51 -17.63
C SER A 10 -6.76 -2.49 -16.53
N SER A 11 -7.03 -1.22 -16.88
CA SER A 11 -7.29 -0.15 -15.91
C SER A 11 -8.44 -0.51 -14.97
N TYR A 12 -9.53 -1.07 -15.52
CA TYR A 12 -10.65 -1.54 -14.70
C TYR A 12 -10.23 -2.66 -13.74
N THR A 13 -9.51 -3.67 -14.24
CA THR A 13 -9.05 -4.80 -13.41
C THR A 13 -8.13 -4.36 -12.29
N TYR A 14 -7.23 -3.41 -12.55
CA TYR A 14 -6.34 -2.84 -11.55
C TYR A 14 -7.12 -2.07 -10.47
N ILE A 15 -8.12 -1.27 -10.84
CA ILE A 15 -8.93 -0.55 -9.84
C ILE A 15 -9.69 -1.55 -8.96
N VAL A 16 -10.29 -2.58 -9.56
CA VAL A 16 -11.07 -3.57 -8.81
C VAL A 16 -10.17 -4.40 -7.88
N SER A 17 -9.00 -4.83 -8.35
CA SER A 17 -8.08 -5.60 -7.51
C SER A 17 -7.54 -4.78 -6.34
N GLU A 18 -7.26 -3.49 -6.55
CA GLU A 18 -6.87 -2.57 -5.48
C GLU A 18 -7.99 -2.35 -4.46
N LEU A 19 -9.24 -2.21 -4.91
CA LEU A 19 -10.40 -2.12 -4.02
C LEU A 19 -10.66 -3.40 -3.23
N SER A 20 -10.34 -4.58 -3.80
CA SER A 20 -10.45 -5.85 -3.10
C SER A 20 -9.24 -6.17 -2.22
N GLY A 21 -8.24 -5.29 -2.11
CA GLY A 21 -7.02 -5.52 -1.32
C GLY A 21 -6.11 -6.62 -1.89
N THR A 22 -6.26 -6.94 -3.17
CA THR A 22 -5.44 -7.94 -3.91
C THR A 22 -4.71 -7.30 -5.08
N GLY A 23 -4.58 -5.99 -5.04
CA GLY A 23 -3.94 -5.19 -6.06
C GLY A 23 -2.41 -5.29 -6.02
N VAL A 24 -1.78 -4.56 -6.91
CA VAL A 24 -0.32 -4.52 -7.03
C VAL A 24 0.35 -3.66 -5.96
N THR A 25 -0.41 -2.84 -5.21
CA THR A 25 0.11 -2.09 -4.06
C THR A 25 0.15 -2.92 -2.77
N GLU A 26 -0.50 -4.09 -2.75
CA GLU A 26 -0.60 -4.89 -1.53
C GLU A 26 0.74 -5.39 -0.97
N PRO A 27 1.73 -5.79 -1.79
CA PRO A 27 3.08 -6.11 -1.29
C PRO A 27 3.76 -4.93 -0.58
N ASP A 28 3.54 -3.71 -1.06
CA ASP A 28 4.07 -2.50 -0.43
C ASP A 28 3.33 -2.20 0.89
N ASN A 29 2.00 -2.40 0.93
CA ASN A 29 1.19 -2.28 2.15
C ASN A 29 1.64 -3.29 3.22
N PHE A 30 1.90 -4.53 2.82
CA PHE A 30 2.41 -5.57 3.69
C PHE A 30 3.78 -5.18 4.26
N THR A 31 4.68 -4.69 3.41
CA THR A 31 6.01 -4.23 3.82
C THR A 31 5.94 -3.06 4.80
N GLN A 32 5.07 -2.07 4.55
CA GLN A 32 4.84 -0.95 5.46
C GLN A 32 4.27 -1.40 6.81
N ASN A 33 3.34 -2.37 6.82
CA ASN A 33 2.81 -2.95 8.04
C ASN A 33 3.91 -3.65 8.86
N ALA A 34 4.79 -4.40 8.19
CA ALA A 34 5.93 -5.06 8.83
C ALA A 34 6.94 -4.05 9.40
N GLN A 35 7.24 -2.98 8.68
CA GLN A 35 8.12 -1.90 9.14
C GLN A 35 7.55 -1.20 10.38
N ARG A 36 6.26 -0.82 10.35
CA ARG A 36 5.58 -0.22 11.50
C ARG A 36 5.62 -1.12 12.73
N TYR A 37 5.41 -2.43 12.54
CA TYR A 37 5.53 -3.39 13.63
C TYR A 37 6.96 -3.48 14.17
N GLN A 38 7.95 -3.53 13.29
CA GLN A 38 9.36 -3.52 13.67
C GLN A 38 9.73 -2.28 14.49
N ASP A 39 9.23 -1.11 14.11
CA ASP A 39 9.44 0.15 14.83
C ASP A 39 8.79 0.12 16.22
N GLN A 40 7.58 -0.42 16.34
CA GLN A 40 6.90 -0.60 17.62
C GLN A 40 7.70 -1.52 18.56
N VAL A 41 8.20 -2.65 18.05
CA VAL A 41 9.04 -3.58 18.83
C VAL A 41 10.36 -2.91 19.22
N LYS A 42 10.96 -2.14 18.30
CA LYS A 42 12.18 -1.38 18.56
C LYS A 42 11.99 -0.41 19.73
N GLN A 43 10.94 0.39 19.69
CA GLN A 43 10.64 1.36 20.74
C GLN A 43 10.27 0.68 22.08
N ALA A 44 9.53 -0.43 22.03
CA ALA A 44 9.06 -1.13 23.22
C ALA A 44 10.18 -1.87 23.96
N VAL A 45 11.13 -2.46 23.21
CA VAL A 45 12.14 -3.39 23.72
C VAL A 45 13.56 -2.89 23.47
N TYR A 46 13.94 -2.70 22.21
CA TYR A 46 15.34 -2.50 21.84
C TYR A 46 15.92 -1.15 22.29
N ASP A 47 15.13 -0.07 22.21
CA ASP A 47 15.55 1.27 22.66
C ASP A 47 15.74 1.34 24.19
N LYS A 48 15.16 0.38 24.93
CA LYS A 48 15.31 0.25 26.40
C LYS A 48 16.46 -0.66 26.81
N ILE A 49 17.26 -1.14 25.85
CA ILE A 49 18.44 -1.97 26.11
C ILE A 49 19.69 -1.17 25.73
N ILE A 50 20.51 -0.82 26.71
CA ILE A 50 21.78 -0.13 26.48
C ILE A 50 22.86 -1.19 26.22
N VAL A 51 23.38 -1.23 25.00
CA VAL A 51 24.52 -2.09 24.65
C VAL A 51 25.82 -1.33 24.94
N LYS A 52 26.53 -1.70 26.01
CA LYS A 52 27.89 -1.19 26.26
C LYS A 52 28.89 -2.01 25.46
N ARG A 53 29.38 -1.45 24.35
CA ARG A 53 30.46 -2.07 23.55
C ARG A 53 31.81 -1.81 24.22
N GLY A 54 32.15 -2.64 25.20
CA GLY A 54 33.48 -2.73 25.80
C GLY A 54 34.40 -3.70 25.06
N ARG A 55 35.72 -3.55 25.23
CA ARG A 55 36.80 -4.23 24.48
C ARG A 55 36.82 -5.77 24.63
N ASN A 56 36.08 -6.33 25.59
CA ASN A 56 35.85 -7.77 25.74
C ASN A 56 34.42 -7.99 26.20
N VAL A 57 33.65 -8.72 25.38
CA VAL A 57 32.27 -9.18 25.61
C VAL A 57 31.25 -8.04 25.76
N GLY A 58 30.43 -7.85 24.72
CA GLY A 58 29.30 -6.91 24.74
C GLY A 58 28.31 -7.30 25.82
N SER A 59 28.28 -6.55 26.91
CA SER A 59 27.24 -6.66 27.93
C SER A 59 26.13 -5.67 27.60
N SER A 60 24.92 -6.20 27.40
CA SER A 60 23.70 -5.41 27.34
C SER A 60 23.14 -5.28 28.76
N MET A 61 22.96 -4.05 29.22
CA MET A 61 22.26 -3.77 30.46
C MET A 61 20.93 -3.09 30.11
N PRO A 62 19.78 -3.61 30.60
CA PRO A 62 18.53 -2.89 30.47
C PRO A 62 18.63 -1.54 31.17
N VAL A 63 17.89 -0.53 30.67
CA VAL A 63 17.73 0.77 31.34
C VAL A 63 17.12 0.54 32.73
N ASP A 64 17.52 1.35 33.72
CA ASP A 64 17.02 1.23 35.11
C ASP A 64 15.48 1.14 35.15
N GLY A 65 14.98 0.07 35.77
CA GLY A 65 13.54 -0.22 35.89
C GLY A 65 12.88 -0.98 34.72
N PHE A 66 13.61 -1.32 33.66
CA PHE A 66 13.09 -2.18 32.58
C PHE A 66 13.43 -3.65 32.82
N ASN A 67 12.41 -4.51 32.99
CA ASN A 67 12.58 -5.96 33.02
C ASN A 67 12.26 -6.56 31.64
N PRO A 68 13.25 -7.07 30.89
CA PRO A 68 13.03 -7.64 29.56
C PRO A 68 12.06 -8.82 29.55
N ARG A 69 11.92 -9.54 30.68
CA ARG A 69 11.03 -10.70 30.80
C ARG A 69 9.56 -10.32 30.97
N GLU A 70 9.28 -9.08 31.36
CA GLU A 70 7.93 -8.54 31.54
C GLU A 70 7.58 -7.51 30.46
N ALA A 71 8.47 -7.35 29.45
CA ALA A 71 8.24 -6.41 28.38
C ALA A 71 7.00 -6.81 27.57
N LEU A 72 6.02 -5.92 27.53
CA LEU A 72 4.86 -6.03 26.65
C LEU A 72 5.34 -5.91 25.20
N ILE A 73 5.36 -7.04 24.50
CA ILE A 73 5.62 -7.08 23.07
C ILE A 73 4.31 -6.66 22.38
N PRO A 74 4.31 -5.60 21.57
CA PRO A 74 3.12 -5.20 20.83
C PRO A 74 2.67 -6.36 19.93
N GLU A 75 1.36 -6.53 19.74
CA GLU A 75 0.83 -7.50 18.78
C GLU A 75 0.82 -6.89 17.38
N MET A 76 1.22 -7.67 16.38
CA MET A 76 1.13 -7.23 14.98
C MET A 76 -0.34 -7.12 14.58
N THR A 77 -0.81 -5.89 14.35
CA THR A 77 -2.14 -5.64 13.80
C THR A 77 -2.03 -5.18 12.36
N TYR A 78 -2.68 -5.91 11.45
CA TYR A 78 -2.71 -5.51 10.05
C TYR A 78 -3.62 -4.31 9.86
N THR A 79 -3.08 -3.22 9.32
CA THR A 79 -3.85 -2.03 8.96
C THR A 79 -4.05 -2.01 7.45
N TYR A 80 -5.30 -2.18 7.03
CA TYR A 80 -5.69 -2.07 5.63
C TYR A 80 -5.67 -0.61 5.17
N PRO A 81 -5.33 -0.34 3.89
CA PRO A 81 -5.47 0.98 3.33
C PRO A 81 -6.94 1.42 3.36
N THR A 82 -7.14 2.71 3.62
CA THR A 82 -8.47 3.32 3.54
C THR A 82 -8.93 3.45 2.09
N LEU A 83 -10.24 3.49 1.84
CA LEU A 83 -10.79 3.73 0.50
C LEU A 83 -10.20 4.96 -0.18
N ALA A 84 -9.97 6.03 0.58
CA ALA A 84 -9.36 7.26 0.07
C ALA A 84 -7.92 7.02 -0.42
N GLN A 85 -7.11 6.27 0.33
CA GLN A 85 -5.75 5.91 -0.05
C GLN A 85 -5.75 5.00 -1.28
N THR A 86 -6.64 4.02 -1.35
CA THR A 86 -6.79 3.13 -2.50
C THR A 86 -7.18 3.91 -3.77
N LEU A 87 -8.14 4.83 -3.67
CA LEU A 87 -8.53 5.68 -4.79
C LEU A 87 -7.40 6.61 -5.25
N GLN A 88 -6.62 7.13 -4.31
CA GLN A 88 -5.46 7.96 -4.62
C GLN A 88 -4.36 7.16 -5.33
N ALA A 89 -4.14 5.91 -4.95
CA ALA A 89 -3.19 5.02 -5.62
C ALA A 89 -3.62 4.69 -7.06
N CYS A 90 -4.92 4.58 -7.32
CA CYS A 90 -5.50 4.25 -8.63
C CYS A 90 -5.92 5.46 -9.48
N GLN A 91 -5.61 6.69 -9.06
CA GLN A 91 -6.12 7.92 -9.69
C GLN A 91 -5.86 8.00 -11.21
N PHE A 92 -4.71 7.51 -11.67
CA PHE A 92 -4.35 7.50 -13.08
C PHE A 92 -5.18 6.50 -13.88
N ASP A 93 -5.45 5.32 -13.32
CA ASP A 93 -6.28 4.30 -13.95
C ASP A 93 -7.74 4.79 -14.04
N ILE A 94 -8.23 5.50 -13.01
CA ILE A 94 -9.56 6.11 -13.02
C ILE A 94 -9.65 7.20 -14.10
N ALA A 95 -8.65 8.09 -14.18
CA ALA A 95 -8.61 9.14 -15.19
C ALA A 95 -8.58 8.54 -16.62
N LEU A 96 -7.82 7.48 -16.83
CA LEU A 96 -7.74 6.79 -18.11
C LEU A 96 -9.07 6.10 -18.48
N LEU A 97 -9.75 5.49 -17.51
CA LEU A 97 -11.07 4.91 -17.71
C LEU A 97 -12.09 5.99 -18.10
N GLY A 98 -12.02 7.16 -17.48
CA GLY A 98 -12.81 8.34 -17.85
C GLY A 98 -12.54 8.80 -19.28
N LEU A 99 -11.27 8.87 -19.68
CA LEU A 99 -10.87 9.19 -21.06
C LEU A 99 -11.45 8.19 -22.06
N PHE A 100 -11.32 6.87 -21.80
CA PHE A 100 -11.88 5.84 -22.66
C PHE A 100 -13.40 5.94 -22.77
N THR A 101 -14.07 6.25 -21.67
CA THR A 101 -15.51 6.47 -21.65
C THR A 101 -15.90 7.58 -22.62
N VAL A 102 -15.26 8.75 -22.52
CA VAL A 102 -15.51 9.89 -23.43
C VAL A 102 -15.22 9.55 -24.89
N LEU A 103 -14.09 8.85 -25.16
CA LEU A 103 -13.72 8.43 -26.51
C LEU A 103 -14.74 7.47 -27.11
N PHE A 104 -15.14 6.44 -26.39
CA PHE A 104 -16.11 5.46 -26.88
C PHE A 104 -17.49 6.09 -27.10
N TYR A 105 -17.94 6.95 -26.19
CA TYR A 105 -19.20 7.69 -26.38
C TYR A 105 -19.14 8.60 -27.62
N SER A 106 -18.05 9.35 -27.78
CA SER A 106 -17.89 10.27 -28.93
C SER A 106 -17.87 9.51 -30.26
N LEU A 107 -17.11 8.41 -30.34
CA LEU A 107 -17.04 7.56 -31.52
C LEU A 107 -18.39 6.91 -31.85
N THR A 108 -19.07 6.42 -30.81
CA THR A 108 -20.42 5.84 -30.94
C THR A 108 -21.40 6.88 -31.44
N PHE A 109 -21.43 8.06 -30.84
CA PHE A 109 -22.26 9.19 -31.29
C PHE A 109 -21.99 9.57 -32.75
N MET A 110 -20.72 9.72 -33.16
CA MET A 110 -20.39 10.01 -34.57
C MET A 110 -20.81 8.89 -35.53
N LYS A 111 -20.66 7.63 -35.12
CA LYS A 111 -21.06 6.46 -35.92
C LYS A 111 -22.56 6.36 -36.07
N LEU A 112 -23.32 6.55 -34.99
CA LEU A 112 -24.79 6.57 -35.03
C LEU A 112 -25.31 7.73 -35.88
N ASN A 113 -24.77 8.94 -35.71
CA ASN A 113 -25.16 10.08 -36.56
C ASN A 113 -24.88 9.81 -38.05
N ARG A 114 -23.76 9.16 -38.39
CA ARG A 114 -23.48 8.77 -39.79
C ARG A 114 -24.36 7.63 -40.29
N TYR A 115 -24.87 6.79 -39.40
CA TYR A 115 -25.81 5.73 -39.75
C TYR A 115 -27.19 6.28 -40.05
N ASP A 116 -27.62 7.34 -39.35
CA ASP A 116 -28.92 7.98 -39.52
C ASP A 116 -29.05 8.76 -40.85
N VAL A 117 -27.92 9.09 -41.49
CA VAL A 117 -27.88 9.78 -42.80
C VAL A 117 -27.89 8.78 -43.98
N ARG A 118 -27.98 7.47 -43.73
CA ARG A 118 -28.13 6.41 -44.76
C ARG A 118 -29.49 5.77 -44.69
#